data_AF-I7J269-F1
#
_entry.id   AF-I7J269-F1
#
_cell.length_a   1.000
_cell.length_b   1.000
_cell.length_c   1.000
_cell.angle_alpha   90.00
_cell.angle_beta   90.00
_cell.angle_gamma   90.00
#
_symmetry.space_group_name_H-M   'P 1'
#
loop_
_entity.id
_entity.type
_entity.pdbx_description
1 polymer ?
#
loop_
_entity_poly.entity_id
_entity_poly.type
_entity_poly.pdbx_seq_one_letter_code
_entity_poly.pdbx_strand_id
1 'polypeptide(L)'
;MKTIKSLSLGAAALLLGVAPVASLVNPLTTTAQAATKKATGTITVGNNSDSNIIGVYNAAGKQKNQRIKNGTVFKYYGAPKLINYEYTYKIAKNKYVPTSAISELNGKGVLYIAKNSYVYDKNGKRVTKYGVSKKAVLLRKSQIVNYTASLKAANADSFRFLVDNNGNKTVLTYKNIKGHQYYSVGKNAYVRVANVSYVDNKPLYAAFQTVTLGKHNNDTKVPVYDAEGKASKKVLTAGDKVEVDRTKTVKSGKETLILYGVKGQKDSYLDMNDIASLPDLAVLLEK
;
A
#
# COMPACT_ATOMS: atom_id res chain seq x y z
N MET A 1 10.94 -3.87 31.06
CA MET A 1 11.07 -3.43 29.64
C MET A 1 11.59 -4.59 28.79
N LYS A 2 10.80 -5.12 27.84
CA LYS A 2 11.30 -6.13 26.88
C LYS A 2 12.21 -5.45 25.85
N THR A 3 13.46 -5.87 25.78
CA THR A 3 14.47 -5.39 24.82
C THR A 3 14.04 -5.67 23.38
N ILE A 4 13.77 -4.59 22.63
CA ILE A 4 13.52 -4.65 21.19
C ILE A 4 14.89 -4.79 20.51
N LYS A 5 15.20 -5.99 20.02
CA LYS A 5 16.46 -6.26 19.29
C LYS A 5 16.42 -5.58 17.93
N SER A 6 17.36 -4.67 17.66
CA SER A 6 17.64 -4.13 16.33
C SER A 6 18.13 -5.25 15.42
N LEU A 7 17.77 -5.21 14.14
CA LEU A 7 18.19 -6.21 13.17
C LEU A 7 19.24 -5.64 12.22
N SER A 8 20.51 -5.90 12.50
CA SER A 8 21.61 -5.70 11.54
C SER A 8 21.76 -6.96 10.69
N LEU A 9 21.01 -7.10 9.60
CA LEU A 9 21.35 -8.04 8.54
C LEU A 9 21.93 -7.23 7.38
N GLY A 10 23.10 -7.65 6.88
CA GLY A 10 23.97 -6.91 5.98
C GLY A 10 23.22 -6.10 4.91
N ALA A 11 23.29 -4.77 5.06
CA ALA A 11 22.87 -3.84 4.04
C ALA A 11 23.74 -4.06 2.79
N ALA A 12 23.11 -4.26 1.63
CA ALA A 12 23.85 -4.30 0.38
C ALA A 12 24.11 -2.85 -0.06
N ALA A 13 25.35 -2.39 0.02
CA ALA A 13 25.79 -1.20 -0.69
C ALA A 13 25.86 -1.53 -2.19
N LEU A 14 25.12 -0.82 -3.03
CA LEU A 14 25.24 -0.93 -4.48
C LEU A 14 26.48 -0.14 -4.94
N LEU A 15 27.61 -0.82 -5.10
CA LEU A 15 28.73 -0.29 -5.89
C LEU A 15 28.55 -0.76 -7.34
N LEU A 16 28.17 0.16 -8.23
CA LEU A 16 28.32 -0.04 -9.67
C LEU A 16 29.78 0.29 -10.00
N GLY A 17 30.62 -0.74 -10.11
CA GLY A 17 32.03 -0.58 -10.43
C GLY A 17 32.56 -1.81 -11.18
N VAL A 18 33.14 -1.56 -12.35
CA VAL A 18 33.76 -2.49 -13.29
C VAL A 18 34.72 -3.49 -12.63
N ALA A 19 34.66 -4.75 -13.10
CA ALA A 19 35.51 -5.84 -12.63
C ALA A 19 36.95 -5.72 -13.17
N PRO A 20 37.96 -6.13 -12.37
CA PRO A 20 39.15 -6.77 -12.91
C PRO A 20 39.11 -8.29 -12.67
N VAL A 21 39.53 -9.01 -13.70
CA VAL A 21 39.75 -10.46 -13.71
C VAL A 21 40.99 -10.76 -12.87
N ALA A 22 40.86 -11.67 -11.89
CA ALA A 22 42.00 -12.35 -11.28
C ALA A 22 41.59 -13.80 -10.98
N SER A 23 42.39 -14.73 -11.48
CA SER A 23 42.26 -16.18 -11.31
C SER A 23 43.12 -16.69 -10.14
N LEU A 24 42.80 -17.92 -9.68
CA LEU A 24 43.53 -18.82 -8.76
C LEU A 24 43.35 -18.47 -7.26
N VAL A 25 43.08 -19.38 -6.31
CA VAL A 25 43.31 -20.83 -6.16
C VAL A 25 42.28 -21.40 -5.15
N ASN A 26 41.80 -22.64 -5.34
CA ASN A 26 40.94 -23.36 -4.40
C ASN A 26 41.78 -24.09 -3.33
N PRO A 27 41.39 -24.06 -2.04
CA PRO A 27 41.53 -25.19 -1.15
C PRO A 27 40.16 -25.86 -0.92
N LEU A 28 40.14 -27.19 -1.09
CA LEU A 28 39.03 -28.05 -0.70
C LEU A 28 38.81 -27.98 0.81
N THR A 29 37.68 -27.40 1.22
CA THR A 29 37.11 -27.63 2.55
C THR A 29 35.71 -28.22 2.41
N THR A 30 35.59 -29.49 2.79
CA THR A 30 34.34 -30.22 3.00
C THR A 30 33.60 -29.65 4.21
N THR A 31 32.94 -28.51 4.01
CA THR A 31 31.76 -28.14 4.78
C THR A 31 30.59 -28.20 3.82
N ALA A 32 29.55 -28.97 4.14
CA ALA A 32 28.33 -29.02 3.34
C ALA A 32 27.88 -27.59 3.00
N GLN A 33 28.11 -27.17 1.75
CA GLN A 33 27.63 -25.90 1.25
C GLN A 33 26.12 -26.01 1.24
N ALA A 34 25.47 -25.51 2.30
CA ALA A 34 24.07 -25.15 2.23
C ALA A 34 23.94 -24.24 1.01
N ALA A 35 23.35 -24.74 -0.07
CA ALA A 35 23.21 -24.00 -1.31
C ALA A 35 22.64 -22.62 -0.98
N THR A 36 23.49 -21.59 -1.00
CA THR A 36 23.09 -20.22 -0.71
C THR A 36 22.19 -19.82 -1.86
N LYS A 37 20.87 -19.97 -1.69
CA LYS A 37 19.91 -19.63 -2.73
C LYS A 37 20.24 -18.23 -3.25
N LYS A 38 20.52 -18.11 -4.55
CA LYS A 38 20.74 -16.82 -5.21
C LYS A 38 19.57 -15.91 -4.89
N ALA A 39 19.86 -14.68 -4.48
CA ALA A 39 18.82 -13.68 -4.24
C ALA A 39 18.01 -13.47 -5.52
N THR A 40 16.69 -13.39 -5.37
CA THR A 40 15.78 -13.12 -6.50
C THR A 40 15.80 -11.65 -6.88
N GLY A 41 16.04 -10.77 -5.91
CA GLY A 41 16.10 -9.33 -6.12
C GLY A 41 16.26 -8.58 -4.80
N THR A 42 15.88 -7.31 -4.79
CA THR A 42 15.91 -6.45 -3.60
C THR A 42 14.55 -5.82 -3.33
N ILE A 43 14.30 -5.53 -2.05
CA ILE A 43 13.19 -4.69 -1.61
C ILE A 43 13.76 -3.55 -0.77
N THR A 44 13.19 -2.36 -0.92
CA THR A 44 13.44 -1.21 -0.05
C THR A 44 12.25 -1.06 0.87
N VAL A 45 12.52 -0.97 2.15
CA VAL A 45 11.50 -0.75 3.17
C VAL A 45 11.13 0.72 3.22
N GLY A 46 9.83 1.01 3.08
CA GLY A 46 9.25 2.32 3.36
C GLY A 46 8.78 2.33 4.80
N ASN A 47 9.17 3.36 5.57
CA ASN A 47 8.55 3.62 6.85
C ASN A 47 7.96 5.03 6.86
N ASN A 48 6.64 5.09 6.76
CA ASN A 48 5.85 6.31 6.85
C ASN A 48 5.45 6.63 8.31
N SER A 49 6.09 6.01 9.30
CA SER A 49 5.82 6.20 10.73
C SER A 49 7.07 6.62 11.49
N ASP A 50 6.92 7.53 12.45
CA ASP A 50 8.03 8.07 13.27
C ASP A 50 8.79 7.01 14.07
N SER A 51 8.17 5.84 14.29
CA SER A 51 8.72 4.78 15.14
C SER A 51 9.80 3.93 14.46
N ASN A 52 9.92 3.94 13.13
CA ASN A 52 10.77 3.01 12.36
C ASN A 52 10.52 1.52 12.70
N ILE A 53 9.31 1.15 13.14
CA ILE A 53 8.96 -0.22 13.54
C ILE A 53 8.16 -0.90 12.42
N ILE A 54 8.51 -2.16 12.13
CA ILE A 54 7.81 -3.00 11.14
C ILE A 54 7.51 -4.36 11.73
N GLY A 55 6.32 -4.87 11.45
CA GLY A 55 5.92 -6.24 11.75
C GLY A 55 6.60 -7.21 10.79
N VAL A 56 7.63 -7.92 11.25
CA VAL A 56 8.26 -9.00 10.48
C VAL A 56 7.63 -10.33 10.89
N TYR A 57 7.14 -11.09 9.91
CA TYR A 57 6.52 -12.38 10.16
C TYR A 57 7.54 -13.52 10.10
N ASN A 58 7.26 -14.58 10.83
CA ASN A 58 7.83 -15.90 10.57
C ASN A 58 6.92 -16.69 9.60
N ALA A 59 7.36 -17.87 9.16
CA ALA A 59 6.62 -18.71 8.21
C ALA A 59 5.27 -19.20 8.74
N ALA A 60 5.08 -19.22 10.06
CA ALA A 60 3.84 -19.63 10.72
C ALA A 60 2.89 -18.45 10.99
N GLY A 61 3.20 -17.24 10.51
CA GLY A 61 2.36 -16.06 10.71
C GLY A 61 2.55 -15.35 12.05
N LYS A 62 3.49 -15.77 12.90
CA LYS A 62 3.79 -15.03 14.13
C LYS A 62 4.55 -13.75 13.78
N GLN A 63 3.97 -12.61 14.12
CA GLN A 63 4.59 -11.29 13.96
C GLN A 63 5.57 -11.00 15.09
N LYS A 64 6.69 -10.37 14.75
CA LYS A 64 7.58 -9.70 15.69
C LYS A 64 7.93 -8.31 15.17
N ASN A 65 7.64 -7.31 15.98
CA ASN A 65 8.02 -5.93 15.69
C ASN A 65 9.55 -5.78 15.73
N GLN A 66 10.10 -5.22 14.67
CA GLN A 66 11.52 -4.94 14.53
C GLN A 66 11.73 -3.48 14.15
N ARG A 67 12.72 -2.84 14.78
CA ARG A 67 13.17 -1.52 14.36
C ARG A 67 14.01 -1.68 13.09
N ILE A 68 13.50 -1.15 11.99
CA ILE A 68 14.12 -1.15 10.66
C ILE A 68 14.05 0.28 10.15
N LYS A 69 15.20 0.87 9.87
CA LYS A 69 15.30 2.25 9.37
C LYS A 69 14.58 2.36 8.02
N ASN A 70 13.83 3.44 7.81
CA ASN A 70 13.31 3.79 6.49
C ASN A 70 14.42 3.77 5.43
N GLY A 71 14.15 3.23 4.24
CA GLY A 71 15.12 3.08 3.16
C GLY A 71 16.06 1.88 3.31
N THR A 72 15.88 1.01 4.32
CA THR A 72 16.69 -0.21 4.43
C THR A 72 16.42 -1.14 3.24
N VAL A 73 17.49 -1.58 2.57
CA VAL A 73 17.42 -2.50 1.43
C VAL A 73 17.73 -3.93 1.87
N PHE A 74 16.83 -4.86 1.58
CA PHE A 74 17.04 -6.29 1.79
C PHE A 74 17.08 -7.06 0.48
N LYS A 75 17.95 -8.07 0.41
CA LYS A 75 17.80 -9.13 -0.59
C LYS A 75 16.56 -9.97 -0.24
N TYR A 76 15.80 -10.39 -1.25
CA TYR A 76 14.70 -11.34 -1.07
C TYR A 76 14.90 -12.63 -1.87
N TYR A 77 14.21 -13.69 -1.44
CA TYR A 77 14.44 -15.06 -1.94
C TYR A 77 13.13 -15.77 -2.30
N GLY A 78 12.99 -16.08 -3.59
CA GLY A 78 11.84 -16.77 -4.16
C GLY A 78 10.64 -15.85 -4.45
N ALA A 79 9.52 -16.48 -4.82
CA ALA A 79 8.25 -15.78 -5.00
C ALA A 79 7.65 -15.35 -3.64
N PRO A 80 6.90 -14.24 -3.60
CA PRO A 80 6.24 -13.79 -2.37
C PRO A 80 5.22 -14.82 -1.89
N LYS A 81 5.04 -14.91 -0.56
CA LYS A 81 4.13 -15.85 0.10
C LYS A 81 3.02 -15.12 0.82
N LEU A 82 1.81 -15.64 0.74
CA LEU A 82 0.68 -15.16 1.54
C LEU A 82 0.86 -15.62 2.99
N ILE A 83 0.95 -14.68 3.93
CA ILE A 83 1.04 -14.92 5.38
C ILE A 83 0.09 -13.92 6.05
N ASN A 84 -0.82 -14.41 6.90
CA ASN A 84 -1.84 -13.57 7.56
C ASN A 84 -2.58 -12.63 6.60
N TYR A 85 -3.09 -13.16 5.48
CA TYR A 85 -3.86 -12.42 4.48
C TYR A 85 -3.10 -11.32 3.72
N GLU A 86 -1.77 -11.25 3.88
CA GLU A 86 -0.91 -10.31 3.16
C GLU A 86 0.23 -11.04 2.43
N TYR A 87 0.56 -10.62 1.21
CA TYR A 87 1.77 -11.13 0.55
C TYR A 87 3.02 -10.60 1.27
N THR A 88 4.03 -11.46 1.34
CA THR A 88 5.27 -11.17 2.06
C THR A 88 6.49 -11.64 1.27
N TYR A 89 7.60 -10.93 1.42
CA TYR A 89 8.88 -11.26 0.82
C TYR A 89 9.83 -11.88 1.85
N LYS A 90 10.36 -13.06 1.54
CA LYS A 90 11.34 -13.73 2.41
C LYS A 90 12.69 -13.02 2.33
N ILE A 91 13.15 -12.45 3.43
CA ILE A 91 14.44 -11.75 3.51
C ILE A 91 15.54 -12.56 4.20
N ALA A 92 15.17 -13.58 5.00
CA ALA A 92 16.12 -14.47 5.65
C ALA A 92 15.45 -15.79 6.07
N LYS A 93 16.20 -16.70 6.72
CA LYS A 93 15.63 -17.90 7.34
C LYS A 93 14.52 -17.50 8.31
N ASN A 94 13.30 -17.93 8.03
CA ASN A 94 12.11 -17.69 8.82
C ASN A 94 11.78 -16.20 9.09
N LYS A 95 12.13 -15.29 8.17
CA LYS A 95 11.80 -13.85 8.25
C LYS A 95 11.19 -13.35 6.95
N TYR A 96 10.04 -12.72 7.07
CA TYR A 96 9.22 -12.24 5.96
C TYR A 96 8.76 -10.81 6.21
N VAL A 97 8.95 -9.94 5.22
CA VAL A 97 8.51 -8.54 5.25
C VAL A 97 7.19 -8.42 4.51
N PRO A 98 6.14 -7.82 5.11
CA PRO A 98 4.88 -7.56 4.43
C PRO A 98 5.03 -6.56 3.29
N THR A 99 4.24 -6.72 2.24
CA THR A 99 4.23 -5.80 1.09
C THR A 99 3.80 -4.38 1.43
N SER A 100 2.94 -4.22 2.43
CA SER A 100 2.53 -2.92 2.97
C SER A 100 3.71 -2.11 3.51
N ALA A 101 4.83 -2.75 3.88
CA ALA A 101 6.04 -2.09 4.38
C ALA A 101 7.10 -1.83 3.31
N ILE A 102 6.81 -2.09 2.03
CA ILE A 102 7.78 -1.98 0.93
C ILE A 102 7.50 -0.71 0.13
N SER A 103 8.51 0.14 -0.03
CA SER A 103 8.46 1.33 -0.89
C SER A 103 9.05 1.08 -2.27
N GLU A 104 9.97 0.12 -2.41
CA GLU A 104 10.56 -0.20 -3.72
C GLU A 104 10.78 -1.70 -3.88
N LEU A 105 10.66 -2.17 -5.12
CA LEU A 105 10.99 -3.53 -5.52
C LEU A 105 11.96 -3.47 -6.70
N ASN A 106 13.16 -4.01 -6.49
CA ASN A 106 14.27 -3.98 -7.46
C ASN A 106 14.63 -2.56 -7.92
N GLY A 107 14.71 -1.62 -6.96
CA GLY A 107 15.11 -0.23 -7.19
C GLY A 107 14.08 0.61 -7.96
N LYS A 108 12.81 0.19 -7.98
CA LYS A 108 11.71 0.93 -8.60
C LYS A 108 10.55 1.04 -7.62
N GLY A 109 9.86 2.18 -7.66
CA GLY A 109 8.65 2.42 -6.90
C GLY A 109 7.55 1.41 -7.21
N VAL A 110 6.65 1.22 -6.25
CA VAL A 110 5.64 0.16 -6.25
C VAL A 110 4.23 0.69 -6.01
N LEU A 111 3.27 0.03 -6.66
CA LEU A 111 1.85 0.15 -6.38
C LEU A 111 1.43 -1.00 -5.48
N TYR A 112 0.74 -0.71 -4.37
CA TYR A 112 0.09 -1.72 -3.54
C TYR A 112 -1.33 -2.00 -4.04
N ILE A 113 -1.62 -3.26 -4.34
CA ILE A 113 -2.90 -3.70 -4.91
C ILE A 113 -3.92 -3.92 -3.78
N ALA A 114 -4.87 -3.01 -3.64
CA ALA A 114 -5.91 -3.05 -2.61
C ALA A 114 -7.01 -4.07 -2.94
N LYS A 115 -7.33 -4.17 -4.22
CA LYS A 115 -8.36 -5.05 -4.79
C LYS A 115 -7.75 -5.87 -5.90
N ASN A 116 -8.17 -7.13 -6.03
CA ASN A 116 -7.76 -7.99 -7.14
C ASN A 116 -7.90 -7.22 -8.45
N SER A 117 -6.81 -7.11 -9.21
CA SER A 117 -6.76 -6.32 -10.43
C SER A 117 -6.19 -7.12 -11.57
N TYR A 118 -6.83 -7.07 -12.72
CA TYR A 118 -6.17 -7.48 -13.95
C TYR A 118 -5.16 -6.42 -14.39
N VAL A 119 -4.23 -6.86 -15.23
CA VAL A 119 -3.38 -5.99 -16.03
C VAL A 119 -4.02 -5.78 -17.40
N TYR A 120 -3.98 -4.56 -17.90
CA TYR A 120 -4.61 -4.13 -19.15
C TYR A 120 -3.57 -3.61 -20.14
N ASP A 121 -3.85 -3.69 -21.43
CA ASP A 121 -3.06 -3.08 -22.48
C ASP A 121 -3.45 -1.60 -22.70
N LYS A 122 -2.77 -0.95 -23.64
CA LYS A 122 -3.02 0.46 -24.01
C LYS A 122 -4.43 0.75 -24.54
N ASN A 123 -5.19 -0.28 -24.91
CA ASN A 123 -6.55 -0.21 -25.44
C ASN A 123 -7.61 -0.60 -24.38
N GLY A 124 -7.18 -0.94 -23.16
CA GLY A 124 -8.05 -1.34 -22.06
C GLY A 124 -8.51 -2.79 -22.14
N LYS A 125 -7.87 -3.62 -22.97
CA LYS A 125 -8.11 -5.07 -23.00
C LYS A 125 -7.19 -5.74 -21.98
N ARG A 126 -7.68 -6.78 -21.29
CA ARG A 126 -6.87 -7.56 -20.35
C ARG A 126 -5.71 -8.21 -21.09
N VAL A 127 -4.50 -8.06 -20.58
CA VAL A 127 -3.33 -8.75 -21.16
C VAL A 127 -3.38 -10.23 -20.78
N THR A 128 -2.93 -11.09 -21.69
CA THR A 128 -2.81 -12.54 -21.46
C THR A 128 -1.45 -12.93 -20.90
N LYS A 129 -0.46 -12.04 -20.97
CA LYS A 129 0.90 -12.22 -20.46
C LYS A 129 1.43 -10.91 -19.91
N TYR A 130 2.05 -10.94 -18.73
CA TYR A 130 2.77 -9.81 -18.16
C TYR A 130 3.86 -10.34 -17.22
N GLY A 131 5.08 -9.82 -17.36
CA GLY A 131 6.27 -10.42 -16.74
C GLY A 131 6.60 -11.81 -17.31
N VAL A 132 7.05 -12.73 -16.45
CA VAL A 132 7.45 -14.11 -16.82
C VAL A 132 6.28 -15.11 -16.87
N SER A 133 5.05 -14.71 -16.57
CA SER A 133 3.88 -15.61 -16.50
C SER A 133 3.05 -15.61 -17.79
N LYS A 134 2.67 -16.80 -18.26
CA LYS A 134 1.88 -17.06 -19.50
C LYS A 134 0.34 -16.95 -19.31
N LYS A 135 -0.15 -16.52 -18.14
CA LYS A 135 -1.59 -16.40 -17.86
C LYS A 135 -1.98 -14.94 -17.68
N ALA A 136 -3.23 -14.59 -18.04
CA ALA A 136 -3.78 -13.26 -17.79
C ALA A 136 -3.48 -12.85 -16.34
N VAL A 137 -2.65 -11.82 -16.16
CA VAL A 137 -2.02 -11.57 -14.87
C VAL A 137 -3.03 -10.88 -13.97
N LEU A 138 -3.73 -11.71 -13.20
CA LEU A 138 -4.51 -11.28 -12.06
C LEU A 138 -3.54 -10.97 -10.92
N LEU A 139 -3.34 -9.69 -10.65
CA LEU A 139 -2.69 -9.21 -9.44
C LEU A 139 -3.67 -9.38 -8.28
N ARG A 140 -3.25 -10.13 -7.27
CA ARG A 140 -4.05 -10.39 -6.07
C ARG A 140 -3.94 -9.24 -5.08
N LYS A 141 -4.99 -9.06 -4.27
CA LYS A 141 -4.97 -8.16 -3.12
C LYS A 141 -3.70 -8.37 -2.29
N SER A 142 -3.13 -7.28 -1.82
CA SER A 142 -1.83 -7.15 -1.12
C SER A 142 -0.57 -7.43 -1.93
N GLN A 143 -0.67 -7.77 -3.22
CA GLN A 143 0.54 -7.79 -4.05
C GLN A 143 1.04 -6.38 -4.33
N ILE A 144 2.31 -6.28 -4.68
CA ILE A 144 2.93 -5.06 -5.18
C ILE A 144 3.43 -5.26 -6.61
N VAL A 145 3.42 -4.18 -7.38
CA VAL A 145 3.94 -4.16 -8.76
C VAL A 145 4.68 -2.86 -9.02
N ASN A 146 5.79 -2.94 -9.76
CA ASN A 146 6.54 -1.75 -10.13
C ASN A 146 5.72 -0.89 -11.10
N TYR A 147 5.75 0.43 -10.92
CA TYR A 147 5.20 1.37 -11.89
C TYR A 147 6.29 2.05 -12.72
N THR A 148 5.87 2.71 -13.80
CA THR A 148 6.73 3.56 -14.63
C THR A 148 6.14 4.95 -14.87
N ALA A 149 4.99 5.26 -14.27
CA ALA A 149 4.44 6.61 -14.23
C ALA A 149 5.36 7.57 -13.49
N SER A 150 5.38 8.84 -13.91
CA SER A 150 6.11 9.92 -13.23
C SER A 150 5.22 10.66 -12.22
N LEU A 151 5.84 11.29 -11.23
CA LEU A 151 5.18 12.18 -10.27
C LEU A 151 5.17 13.63 -10.79
N LYS A 152 4.09 14.35 -10.53
CA LYS A 152 3.92 15.79 -10.82
C LYS A 152 3.21 16.48 -9.66
N ALA A 153 3.30 17.81 -9.57
CA ALA A 153 2.47 18.58 -8.65
C ALA A 153 0.98 18.36 -8.97
N ALA A 154 0.15 18.26 -7.94
CA ALA A 154 -1.30 18.19 -8.11
C ALA A 154 -1.86 19.54 -8.55
N ASN A 155 -2.92 19.51 -9.33
CA ASN A 155 -3.74 20.66 -9.69
C ASN A 155 -5.15 20.53 -9.09
N ALA A 156 -6.00 21.53 -9.29
CA ALA A 156 -7.38 21.56 -8.75
C ALA A 156 -8.22 20.34 -9.19
N ASP A 157 -8.00 19.82 -10.40
CA ASP A 157 -8.75 18.70 -10.98
C ASP A 157 -8.20 17.32 -10.59
N SER A 158 -7.14 17.29 -9.79
CA SER A 158 -6.45 16.05 -9.43
C SER A 158 -7.30 15.21 -8.48
N PHE A 159 -7.93 14.17 -9.02
CA PHE A 159 -8.78 13.29 -8.22
C PHE A 159 -8.00 12.38 -7.26
N ARG A 160 -6.80 11.94 -7.64
CA ARG A 160 -5.95 11.05 -6.83
C ARG A 160 -4.57 11.66 -6.61
N PHE A 161 -4.12 11.71 -5.37
CA PHE A 161 -2.85 12.36 -5.02
C PHE A 161 -2.19 11.71 -3.80
N LEU A 162 -0.88 11.88 -3.71
CA LEU A 162 -0.06 11.64 -2.54
C LEU A 162 0.10 12.97 -1.80
N VAL A 163 0.23 12.90 -0.48
CA VAL A 163 0.44 14.06 0.38
C VAL A 163 1.75 13.87 1.12
N ASP A 164 2.62 14.86 1.09
CA ASP A 164 3.85 14.86 1.90
C ASP A 164 3.59 15.39 3.32
N ASN A 165 4.62 15.38 4.17
CA ASN A 165 4.52 15.83 5.56
C ASN A 165 4.18 17.33 5.68
N ASN A 166 4.45 18.12 4.64
CA ASN A 166 4.16 19.55 4.60
C ASN A 166 2.75 19.83 4.04
N GLY A 167 2.01 18.80 3.62
CA GLY A 167 0.69 18.93 3.01
C GLY A 167 0.73 19.16 1.50
N ASN A 168 1.89 19.14 0.85
CA ASN A 168 1.99 19.29 -0.58
C ASN A 168 1.43 18.07 -1.28
N LYS A 169 0.61 18.32 -2.31
CA LYS A 169 -0.06 17.28 -3.08
C LYS A 169 0.71 16.99 -4.37
N THR A 170 0.98 15.71 -4.63
CA THR A 170 1.56 15.23 -5.89
C THR A 170 0.70 14.15 -6.51
N VAL A 171 0.75 14.01 -7.82
CA VAL A 171 -0.04 13.03 -8.58
C VAL A 171 0.92 12.09 -9.30
N LEU A 172 0.70 10.80 -9.12
CA LEU A 172 1.27 9.80 -10.01
C LEU A 172 0.51 9.85 -11.34
N THR A 173 1.20 10.10 -12.44
CA THR A 173 0.57 10.25 -13.75
C THR A 173 -0.22 9.00 -14.15
N TYR A 174 -1.41 9.20 -14.70
CA TYR A 174 -2.28 8.12 -15.16
C TYR A 174 -2.75 8.36 -16.59
N LYS A 175 -3.17 7.29 -17.25
CA LYS A 175 -3.79 7.33 -18.58
C LYS A 175 -5.29 7.06 -18.46
N ASN A 176 -6.09 7.87 -19.14
CA ASN A 176 -7.51 7.59 -19.34
C ASN A 176 -7.68 6.62 -20.51
N ILE A 177 -8.31 5.47 -20.26
CA ILE A 177 -8.61 4.47 -21.29
C ILE A 177 -10.05 4.02 -21.08
N LYS A 178 -10.93 4.30 -22.04
CA LYS A 178 -12.36 3.94 -21.98
C LYS A 178 -13.04 4.36 -20.66
N GLY A 179 -12.88 5.62 -20.27
CA GLY A 179 -13.52 6.17 -19.06
C GLY A 179 -12.90 5.74 -17.73
N HIS A 180 -11.76 5.05 -17.73
CA HIS A 180 -11.08 4.64 -16.50
C HIS A 180 -9.63 5.12 -16.47
N GLN A 181 -9.15 5.43 -15.26
CA GLN A 181 -7.78 5.85 -15.01
C GLN A 181 -6.88 4.64 -14.76
N TYR A 182 -5.68 4.65 -15.34
CA TYR A 182 -4.70 3.57 -15.17
C TYR A 182 -3.29 4.09 -14.93
N TYR A 183 -2.57 3.43 -14.01
CA TYR A 183 -1.12 3.58 -13.86
C TYR A 183 -0.38 2.67 -14.83
N SER A 184 0.68 3.20 -15.45
CA SER A 184 1.57 2.39 -16.28
C SER A 184 2.49 1.56 -15.40
N VAL A 185 2.57 0.26 -15.71
CA VAL A 185 3.44 -0.72 -15.04
C VAL A 185 4.50 -1.28 -16.02
N GLY A 186 4.82 -0.51 -17.05
CA GLY A 186 5.81 -0.86 -18.08
C GLY A 186 5.30 -1.83 -19.14
N LYS A 187 6.07 -2.01 -20.23
CA LYS A 187 5.77 -2.94 -21.35
C LYS A 187 4.34 -2.76 -21.94
N ASN A 188 3.86 -1.53 -22.07
CA ASN A 188 2.50 -1.20 -22.52
C ASN A 188 1.38 -1.85 -21.68
N ALA A 189 1.65 -2.13 -20.41
CA ALA A 189 0.72 -2.71 -19.47
C ALA A 189 0.35 -1.71 -18.36
N TYR A 190 -0.88 -1.86 -17.87
CA TYR A 190 -1.58 -0.87 -17.08
C TYR A 190 -2.39 -1.53 -15.96
N VAL A 191 -2.46 -0.88 -14.80
CA VAL A 191 -3.29 -1.28 -13.64
C VAL A 191 -4.29 -0.17 -13.34
N ARG A 192 -5.54 -0.53 -13.02
CA ARG A 192 -6.58 0.46 -12.68
C ARG A 192 -6.20 1.21 -11.42
N VAL A 193 -6.27 2.54 -11.48
CA VAL A 193 -6.00 3.42 -10.33
C VAL A 193 -6.91 3.09 -9.14
N ALA A 194 -8.19 2.79 -9.40
CA ALA A 194 -9.17 2.44 -8.38
C ALA A 194 -8.85 1.14 -7.60
N ASN A 195 -7.88 0.34 -8.05
CA ASN A 195 -7.47 -0.91 -7.40
C ASN A 195 -6.16 -0.76 -6.60
N VAL A 196 -5.61 0.45 -6.50
CA VAL A 196 -4.33 0.74 -5.85
C VAL A 196 -4.56 1.64 -4.65
N SER A 197 -4.06 1.28 -3.46
CA SER A 197 -4.27 2.05 -2.23
C SER A 197 -3.04 2.75 -1.67
N TYR A 198 -1.84 2.28 -2.06
CA TYR A 198 -0.58 2.91 -1.68
C TYR A 198 0.35 2.98 -2.89
N VAL A 199 1.16 4.03 -2.91
CA VAL A 199 2.31 4.19 -3.80
C VAL A 199 3.53 4.36 -2.91
N ASP A 200 4.53 3.51 -3.08
CA ASP A 200 5.79 3.57 -2.33
C ASP A 200 5.58 3.59 -0.79
N ASN A 201 4.70 2.72 -0.27
CA ASN A 201 4.28 2.68 1.14
C ASN A 201 3.54 3.95 1.64
N LYS A 202 3.24 4.91 0.77
CA LYS A 202 2.44 6.11 1.11
C LYS A 202 0.98 5.94 0.70
N PRO A 203 0.02 6.31 1.56
CA PRO A 203 -1.40 6.20 1.23
C PRO A 203 -1.73 7.07 0.03
N LEU A 204 -2.48 6.50 -0.92
CA LEU A 204 -3.04 7.23 -2.04
C LEU A 204 -4.35 7.87 -1.56
N TYR A 205 -4.42 9.20 -1.64
CA TYR A 205 -5.60 9.96 -1.27
C TYR A 205 -6.51 10.19 -2.47
N ALA A 206 -7.79 10.33 -2.21
CA ALA A 206 -8.77 10.82 -3.17
C ALA A 206 -9.33 12.18 -2.75
N ALA A 207 -9.67 13.02 -3.72
CA ALA A 207 -10.40 14.27 -3.47
C ALA A 207 -11.78 14.00 -2.88
N PHE A 208 -12.41 12.89 -3.28
CA PHE A 208 -13.60 12.34 -2.66
C PHE A 208 -13.71 10.84 -2.97
N GLN A 209 -14.54 10.12 -2.22
CA GLN A 209 -14.87 8.71 -2.45
C GLN A 209 -16.35 8.47 -2.22
N THR A 210 -16.95 7.58 -3.00
CA THR A 210 -18.30 7.09 -2.71
C THR A 210 -18.21 5.90 -1.75
N VAL A 211 -18.89 5.99 -0.62
CA VAL A 211 -19.05 4.90 0.35
C VAL A 211 -20.49 4.40 0.36
N THR A 212 -20.68 3.14 0.75
CA THR A 212 -22.02 2.57 0.99
C THR A 212 -22.25 2.52 2.50
N LEU A 213 -23.39 3.04 2.96
CA LEU A 213 -23.75 3.02 4.37
C LEU A 213 -24.10 1.61 4.84
N GLY A 214 -23.57 1.24 6.00
CA GLY A 214 -23.94 0.05 6.76
C GLY A 214 -25.12 0.31 7.68
N LYS A 215 -25.41 -0.66 8.54
CA LYS A 215 -26.42 -0.51 9.59
C LYS A 215 -25.81 0.11 10.83
N HIS A 216 -26.49 1.08 11.42
CA HIS A 216 -26.12 1.65 12.70
C HIS A 216 -26.79 0.83 13.81
N ASN A 217 -26.00 0.16 14.67
CA ASN A 217 -26.55 -0.67 15.76
C ASN A 217 -27.64 -1.67 15.31
N ASN A 218 -27.46 -2.28 14.13
CA ASN A 218 -28.42 -3.16 13.45
C ASN A 218 -29.70 -2.50 12.91
N ASP A 219 -29.87 -1.19 13.05
CA ASP A 219 -30.94 -0.38 12.44
C ASP A 219 -30.54 0.08 11.02
N THR A 220 -31.53 0.28 10.15
CA THR A 220 -31.33 0.89 8.84
C THR A 220 -31.17 2.41 8.90
N LYS A 221 -31.59 3.06 9.99
CA LYS A 221 -31.40 4.50 10.19
C LYS A 221 -29.97 4.80 10.62
N VAL A 222 -29.24 5.51 9.78
CA VAL A 222 -27.84 5.90 10.03
C VAL A 222 -27.80 7.37 10.45
N PRO A 223 -27.34 7.69 11.67
CA PRO A 223 -27.24 9.08 12.13
C PRO A 223 -26.16 9.84 11.36
N VAL A 224 -26.41 11.13 11.12
CA VAL A 224 -25.39 12.06 10.64
C VAL A 224 -24.89 12.88 11.82
N TYR A 225 -23.58 12.98 11.98
CA TYR A 225 -22.92 13.72 13.06
C TYR A 225 -22.48 15.11 12.59
N ASP A 226 -22.34 16.04 13.53
CA ASP A 226 -21.63 17.29 13.31
C ASP A 226 -20.10 17.12 13.44
N ALA A 227 -19.36 18.22 13.32
CA ALA A 227 -17.90 18.22 13.34
C ALA A 227 -17.32 17.89 14.73
N GLU A 228 -18.14 17.85 15.77
CA GLU A 228 -17.76 17.53 17.15
C GLU A 228 -18.14 16.09 17.54
N GLY A 229 -18.82 15.37 16.64
CA GLY A 229 -19.25 13.99 16.88
C GLY A 229 -20.57 13.87 17.64
N LYS A 230 -21.40 14.92 17.63
CA LYS A 230 -22.76 14.88 18.16
C LYS A 230 -23.74 14.56 17.04
N ALA A 231 -24.65 13.63 17.31
CA ALA A 231 -25.68 13.25 16.35
C ALA A 231 -26.61 14.44 16.05
N SER A 232 -26.80 14.72 14.77
CA SER A 232 -27.77 15.67 14.27
C SER A 232 -29.16 15.03 14.16
N LYS A 233 -30.19 15.83 13.85
CA LYS A 233 -31.54 15.31 13.55
C LYS A 233 -31.63 14.61 12.19
N LYS A 234 -30.61 14.75 11.33
CA LYS A 234 -30.58 14.16 10.01
C LYS A 234 -30.19 12.68 10.10
N VAL A 235 -30.96 11.85 9.41
CA VAL A 235 -30.71 10.42 9.28
C VAL A 235 -30.65 10.04 7.80
N LEU A 236 -29.76 9.12 7.48
CA LEU A 236 -29.65 8.46 6.18
C LEU A 236 -30.07 7.00 6.33
N THR A 237 -30.07 6.25 5.23
CA THR A 237 -30.49 4.84 5.23
C THR A 237 -29.32 3.92 4.88
N ALA A 238 -29.22 2.79 5.58
CA ALA A 238 -28.31 1.71 5.24
C ALA A 238 -28.50 1.28 3.77
N GLY A 239 -27.40 1.15 3.03
CA GLY A 239 -27.40 0.91 1.59
C GLY A 239 -27.25 2.16 0.74
N ASP A 240 -27.47 3.37 1.29
CA ASP A 240 -27.25 4.62 0.57
C ASP A 240 -25.79 4.76 0.12
N LYS A 241 -25.61 5.40 -1.04
CA LYS A 241 -24.29 5.76 -1.57
C LYS A 241 -24.04 7.24 -1.31
N VAL A 242 -22.99 7.53 -0.55
CA VAL A 242 -22.65 8.90 -0.12
C VAL A 242 -21.23 9.22 -0.55
N GLU A 243 -21.01 10.41 -1.13
CA GLU A 243 -19.66 10.90 -1.39
C GLU A 243 -19.09 11.56 -0.12
N VAL A 244 -17.87 11.17 0.25
CA VAL A 244 -17.12 11.73 1.39
C VAL A 244 -15.79 12.29 0.91
N ASP A 245 -15.36 13.42 1.46
CA ASP A 245 -14.17 14.16 0.99
C ASP A 245 -13.16 14.52 2.09
N ARG A 246 -13.53 14.33 3.37
CA ARG A 246 -12.70 14.64 4.53
C ARG A 246 -12.82 13.56 5.60
N THR A 247 -11.81 13.42 6.43
CA THR A 247 -11.88 12.66 7.69
C THR A 247 -11.56 13.53 8.89
N LYS A 248 -12.17 13.23 10.04
CA LYS A 248 -11.91 13.90 11.31
C LYS A 248 -11.90 12.87 12.43
N THR A 249 -10.98 13.01 13.37
CA THR A 249 -10.98 12.20 14.61
C THR A 249 -11.38 13.10 15.76
N VAL A 250 -12.46 12.73 16.45
CA VAL A 250 -13.01 13.53 17.55
C VAL A 250 -13.16 12.67 18.80
N LYS A 251 -13.02 13.30 19.97
CA LYS A 251 -13.35 12.67 21.25
C LYS A 251 -14.79 13.02 21.61
N SER A 252 -15.65 12.01 21.70
CA SER A 252 -17.03 12.15 22.16
C SER A 252 -17.16 11.44 23.51
N GLY A 253 -17.04 12.20 24.60
CA GLY A 253 -16.96 11.65 25.95
C GLY A 253 -15.72 10.75 26.14
N LYS A 254 -15.93 9.47 26.43
CA LYS A 254 -14.87 8.45 26.58
C LYS A 254 -14.51 7.77 25.26
N GLU A 255 -15.25 8.02 24.20
CA GLU A 255 -15.09 7.37 22.90
C GLU A 255 -14.29 8.26 21.94
N THR A 256 -13.59 7.63 21.00
CA THR A 256 -12.93 8.31 19.89
C THR A 256 -13.63 7.89 18.61
N LEU A 257 -14.27 8.85 17.94
CA LEU A 257 -14.97 8.61 16.68
C LEU A 257 -14.05 8.95 15.51
N ILE A 258 -14.08 8.12 14.48
CA ILE A 258 -13.49 8.42 13.18
C ILE A 258 -14.64 8.77 12.25
N LEU A 259 -14.69 10.04 11.87
CA LEU A 259 -15.78 10.63 11.11
C LEU A 259 -15.34 10.87 9.66
N TYR A 260 -16.23 10.58 8.71
CA TYR A 260 -16.09 10.88 7.29
C TYR A 260 -17.07 12.00 6.90
N GLY A 261 -16.58 13.16 6.51
CA GLY A 261 -17.43 14.29 6.15
C GLY A 261 -18.09 14.08 4.79
N VAL A 262 -19.38 14.38 4.72
CA VAL A 262 -20.19 14.31 3.50
C VAL A 262 -19.78 15.44 2.57
N LYS A 263 -19.46 15.10 1.32
CA LYS A 263 -18.95 16.04 0.33
C LYS A 263 -19.93 17.18 0.10
N GLY A 264 -19.41 18.40 0.10
CA GLY A 264 -20.19 19.62 -0.08
C GLY A 264 -21.04 20.02 1.14
N GLN A 265 -20.96 19.30 2.27
CA GLN A 265 -21.67 19.61 3.51
C GLN A 265 -20.67 19.83 4.64
N LYS A 266 -20.63 21.05 5.20
CA LYS A 266 -19.62 21.47 6.18
C LYS A 266 -19.73 20.70 7.51
N ASP A 267 -20.95 20.57 8.02
CA ASP A 267 -21.24 20.01 9.35
C ASP A 267 -22.05 18.71 9.25
N SER A 268 -21.67 17.83 8.34
CA SER A 268 -22.32 16.53 8.16
C SER A 268 -21.29 15.44 7.98
N TYR A 269 -21.28 14.50 8.92
CA TYR A 269 -20.30 13.45 9.02
C TYR A 269 -20.98 12.09 9.24
N LEU A 270 -20.29 11.04 8.81
CA LEU A 270 -20.67 9.65 8.99
C LEU A 270 -19.63 8.98 9.89
N ASP A 271 -20.07 8.18 10.86
CA ASP A 271 -19.15 7.34 11.63
C ASP A 271 -18.58 6.24 10.73
N MET A 272 -17.28 5.97 10.86
CA MET A 272 -16.59 4.86 10.21
C MET A 272 -17.29 3.50 10.44
N ASN A 273 -17.88 3.28 11.61
CA ASN A 273 -18.58 2.05 11.95
C ASN A 273 -19.91 1.89 11.20
N ASP A 274 -20.47 3.00 10.71
CA ASP A 274 -21.70 3.03 9.92
C ASP A 274 -21.42 2.92 8.41
N ILE A 275 -20.18 2.62 8.00
CA ILE A 275 -19.79 2.42 6.60
C ILE A 275 -19.59 0.92 6.34
N ALA A 276 -20.42 0.35 5.45
CA ALA A 276 -20.43 -1.10 5.17
C ALA A 276 -19.12 -1.62 4.56
N SER A 277 -18.47 -0.80 3.74
CA SER A 277 -17.16 -1.09 3.17
C SER A 277 -16.32 0.16 3.21
N LEU A 278 -15.27 0.12 4.03
CA LEU A 278 -14.34 1.22 4.11
C LEU A 278 -13.74 1.52 2.73
N PRO A 279 -13.47 2.80 2.45
CA PRO A 279 -12.81 3.18 1.22
C PRO A 279 -11.41 2.54 1.16
N ASP A 280 -11.06 1.92 0.02
CA ASP A 280 -9.71 1.41 -0.21
C ASP A 280 -8.68 2.52 -0.47
N LEU A 281 -9.06 3.78 -0.29
CA LEU A 281 -8.17 4.94 -0.42
C LEU A 281 -8.44 5.85 0.74
N ALA A 282 -7.39 6.53 1.19
CA ALA A 282 -7.55 7.56 2.19
C ALA A 282 -8.29 8.77 1.58
N VAL A 283 -9.04 9.48 2.41
CA VAL A 283 -9.41 10.88 2.15
C VAL A 283 -8.56 11.76 3.05
N LEU A 284 -8.41 13.03 2.70
CA LEU A 284 -7.55 13.92 3.45
C LEU A 284 -8.13 14.14 4.85
N LEU A 285 -7.27 14.02 5.87
CA LEU A 285 -7.63 14.38 7.23
C LEU A 285 -7.77 15.90 7.31
N GLU A 286 -8.89 16.37 7.83
CA GLU A 286 -9.07 17.77 8.21
C GLU A 286 -8.18 18.05 9.43
N LYS A 287 -7.40 19.13 9.35
CA LYS A 287 -6.49 19.55 10.42
C LYS A 287 -7.23 20.39 11.45
#